data_AF-A0A158AR55-F1
#
_entry.id   AF-A0A158AR55-F1
#
_cell.length_a   1.000
_cell.length_b   1.000
_cell.length_c   1.000
_cell.angle_alpha   90.00
_cell.angle_beta   90.00
_cell.angle_gamma   90.00
#
_symmetry.space_group_name_H-M   'P 1'
#
loop_
_entity.id
_entity.type
_entity.pdbx_description
1 polymer ?
#
loop_
_entity_poly.entity_id
_entity_poly.type
_entity_poly.pdbx_seq_one_letter_code
_entity_poly.pdbx_strand_id
1 'polypeptide(L)' 'MSLSVPDRACASARIDAQTPQPPDPPVTPPDQPPPTPMPPDTNPDPTREPPVPPSQPIGDPPPGPGDMPHVY' A
#
# COMPACT_ATOMS: atom_id res chain seq x y z
N MET A 1 -86.62 -23.85 17.26
CA MET A 1 -85.80 -22.64 17.00
C MET A 1 -84.54 -23.08 16.28
N SER A 2 -84.52 -22.94 14.96
CA SER A 2 -83.38 -23.26 14.08
C SER A 2 -82.56 -22.01 13.82
N LEU A 3 -81.23 -22.07 13.97
CA LEU A 3 -80.24 -21.14 13.39
C LEU A 3 -78.91 -21.92 13.25
N SER A 4 -78.66 -22.54 12.09
CA SER A 4 -77.91 -21.99 10.94
C SER A 4 -76.39 -22.01 11.16
N VAL A 5 -75.74 -22.95 10.46
CA VAL A 5 -74.28 -23.01 10.25
C VAL A 5 -73.81 -21.66 9.68
N PRO A 6 -72.71 -21.06 10.16
CA PRO A 6 -72.04 -20.06 9.37
C PRO A 6 -71.26 -20.79 8.26
N ASP A 7 -71.91 -20.91 7.12
CA ASP A 7 -71.25 -20.80 5.83
C ASP A 7 -70.47 -19.47 5.83
N ARG A 8 -69.14 -19.54 5.84
CA ARG A 8 -68.35 -18.45 5.26
C ARG A 8 -67.03 -18.97 4.75
N ALA A 9 -67.06 -19.21 3.44
CA ALA A 9 -65.99 -18.95 2.51
C ALA A 9 -64.71 -19.77 2.72
N CYS A 10 -64.54 -20.76 1.84
CA CYS A 10 -63.52 -20.70 0.79
C CYS A 10 -62.57 -19.50 0.94
N ALA A 11 -61.71 -19.53 1.96
CA ALA A 11 -60.46 -18.80 1.92
C ALA A 11 -59.66 -19.61 0.92
N SER A 12 -59.81 -19.25 -0.34
CA SER A 12 -58.84 -19.46 -1.39
C SER A 12 -57.50 -18.98 -0.83
N ALA A 13 -56.84 -19.82 -0.04
CA ALA A 13 -55.45 -19.67 0.31
C ALA A 13 -54.78 -19.74 -1.04
N ARG A 14 -54.45 -18.58 -1.61
CA ARG A 14 -53.65 -18.53 -2.81
C ARG A 14 -52.40 -19.30 -2.46
N ILE A 15 -52.26 -20.46 -3.07
CA ILE A 15 -51.05 -21.26 -2.96
C ILE A 15 -50.04 -20.49 -3.82
N ASP A 16 -49.51 -19.40 -3.25
CA ASP A 16 -48.43 -18.67 -3.87
C ASP A 16 -47.25 -19.63 -3.98
N ALA A 17 -46.77 -19.83 -5.20
CA ALA A 17 -45.62 -20.68 -5.47
C ALA A 17 -44.47 -20.23 -4.57
N GLN A 18 -44.02 -21.10 -3.68
CA GLN A 18 -42.89 -20.81 -2.81
C GLN A 18 -41.61 -20.97 -3.63
N THR A 19 -41.04 -19.84 -4.06
CA THR A 19 -39.71 -19.83 -4.64
C THR A 19 -38.69 -20.11 -3.54
N PRO A 20 -37.82 -21.13 -3.67
CA PRO A 20 -36.70 -21.33 -2.74
C PRO A 20 -35.88 -20.05 -2.61
N GLN A 21 -35.37 -19.77 -1.40
CA GLN A 21 -34.44 -18.67 -1.22
C GLN A 21 -33.11 -18.98 -1.95
N PRO A 22 -32.47 -17.99 -2.59
CA PRO A 22 -31.14 -18.18 -3.15
C PRO A 22 -30.13 -18.45 -2.02
N PRO A 23 -29.02 -19.14 -2.32
CA PRO A 23 -27.93 -19.29 -1.36
C PRO A 23 -27.32 -17.93 -1.02
N ASP A 24 -26.78 -17.81 0.19
CA ASP A 24 -26.03 -16.64 0.61
C ASP A 24 -24.79 -16.40 -0.28
N PRO A 25 -24.38 -15.14 -0.47
CA PRO A 25 -23.17 -14.82 -1.20
C PRO A 25 -21.92 -15.36 -0.46
N PRO A 26 -20.82 -15.62 -1.18
CA PRO A 26 -19.57 -15.99 -0.55
C PRO A 26 -19.07 -14.84 0.34
N VAL A 27 -18.48 -15.19 1.49
CA VAL A 27 -17.78 -14.22 2.33
C VAL A 27 -16.49 -13.81 1.64
N THR A 28 -16.34 -12.53 1.32
CA THR A 28 -15.05 -11.99 0.87
C THR A 28 -14.06 -11.99 2.03
N PRO A 29 -12.82 -12.47 1.82
CA PRO A 29 -11.79 -12.34 2.84
C PRO A 29 -11.54 -10.85 3.15
N PRO A 30 -11.11 -10.52 4.37
CA PRO A 30 -10.74 -9.16 4.70
C PRO A 30 -9.62 -8.68 3.76
N ASP A 31 -9.70 -7.41 3.37
CA ASP A 31 -8.66 -6.75 2.57
C ASP A 31 -7.30 -6.91 3.27
N GLN A 32 -6.32 -7.45 2.55
CA GLN A 32 -4.95 -7.48 3.04
C GLN A 32 -4.31 -6.12 2.81
N PRO A 33 -3.51 -5.61 3.77
CA PRO A 33 -2.77 -4.38 3.55
C PRO A 33 -1.82 -4.54 2.36
N PRO A 34 -1.53 -3.44 1.63
CA PRO A 34 -0.53 -3.47 0.57
C PRO A 34 0.84 -3.87 1.14
N PRO A 35 1.71 -4.50 0.33
CA PRO A 35 3.05 -4.85 0.76
C PRO A 35 3.84 -3.59 1.17
N THR A 36 4.65 -3.73 2.21
CA THR A 36 5.54 -2.66 2.66
C THR A 36 6.64 -2.42 1.62
N PRO A 37 6.96 -1.18 1.24
CA PRO A 37 8.08 -0.90 0.35
C PRO A 37 9.40 -1.42 0.94
N MET A 38 10.21 -2.08 0.13
CA MET A 38 11.55 -2.49 0.53
C MET A 38 12.46 -1.25 0.61
N PRO A 39 13.36 -1.17 1.62
CA PRO A 39 14.38 -0.14 1.63
C PRO A 39 15.32 -0.29 0.43
N PRO A 40 15.89 0.83 -0.07
CA PRO A 40 16.94 0.75 -1.08
C PRO A 40 18.14 -0.01 -0.52
N ASP A 41 18.81 -0.76 -1.38
CA ASP A 41 20.07 -1.40 -1.02
C ASP A 41 21.09 -0.30 -0.70
N THR A 42 21.57 -0.28 0.54
CA THR A 42 22.58 0.68 1.01
C THR A 42 23.99 0.26 0.61
N ASN A 43 24.16 -0.89 -0.03
CA ASN A 43 25.46 -1.31 -0.53
C ASN A 43 25.80 -0.51 -1.80
N PRO A 44 26.79 0.39 -1.76
CA PRO A 44 27.21 1.09 -2.96
C PRO A 44 27.74 0.08 -3.96
N ASP A 45 27.41 0.29 -5.24
CA ASP A 45 27.96 -0.52 -6.32
C ASP A 45 29.51 -0.43 -6.31
N PRO A 46 30.23 -1.55 -6.13
CA PRO A 46 31.69 -1.55 -6.02
C PRO A 46 32.41 -1.28 -7.35
N THR A 47 31.67 -1.31 -8.47
CA THR A 47 32.14 -0.97 -9.80
C THR A 47 31.88 0.49 -10.16
N ARG A 48 31.11 1.23 -9.34
CA ARG A 48 30.92 2.67 -9.49
C ARG A 48 32.25 3.40 -9.24
N GLU A 49 32.60 4.32 -10.15
CA GLU A 49 33.79 5.16 -9.98
C GLU A 49 33.69 5.97 -8.67
N PRO A 50 34.79 6.08 -7.88
CA PRO A 50 34.79 6.91 -6.70
C PRO A 50 34.56 8.39 -7.05
N PRO A 51 33.97 9.18 -6.13
CA PRO A 51 33.84 10.62 -6.34
C PRO A 51 35.22 11.28 -6.48
N VAL A 52 35.32 12.25 -7.38
CA VAL A 52 36.54 13.04 -7.60
C VAL A 52 36.80 13.92 -6.37
N PRO A 53 38.04 13.98 -5.84
CA PRO A 53 38.36 14.88 -4.74
C PRO A 53 38.20 16.35 -5.18
N PRO A 54 37.88 17.26 -4.25
CA PRO A 54 37.83 18.68 -4.55
C PRO A 54 39.22 19.16 -5.02
N SER A 55 39.23 20.09 -5.99
CA SER A 55 40.45 20.78 -6.38
C SER A 55 41.07 21.48 -5.17
N GLN A 56 42.40 21.53 -5.15
CA GLN A 56 43.13 22.37 -4.20
C GLN A 56 42.58 23.81 -4.23
N PRO A 57 42.64 24.56 -3.12
CA PRO A 57 42.22 25.95 -3.10
C PRO A 57 42.92 26.74 -4.22
N ILE A 58 42.25 27.76 -4.77
CA ILE A 58 42.75 28.62 -5.87
C ILE A 58 43.98 29.46 -5.45
N GLY A 59 44.47 29.28 -4.22
CA GLY A 59 45.67 29.97 -3.70
C GLY A 59 46.93 29.13 -3.88
N ASP A 60 48.06 29.81 -3.97
CA ASP A 60 49.37 29.17 -3.85
C ASP A 60 49.41 28.38 -2.53
N PRO A 61 49.94 27.14 -2.51
CA PRO A 61 50.17 26.44 -1.25
C PRO A 61 50.99 27.32 -0.31
N PRO A 62 50.74 27.28 1.01
CA PRO A 62 51.57 28.01 1.95
C PRO A 62 53.04 27.58 1.76
N PRO A 63 54.01 28.49 1.97
CA PRO A 63 55.43 28.17 1.86
C PRO A 63 55.77 26.96 2.73
N GLY A 64 56.48 25.99 2.15
CA GLY A 64 56.88 24.78 2.85
C GLY A 64 57.90 25.08 3.97
N PRO A 65 58.10 24.15 4.92
CA PRO A 65 59.17 24.29 5.90
C PRO A 65 60.53 24.42 5.20
N GLY A 66 61.18 25.58 5.30
CA GLY A 66 62.46 25.89 4.65
C GLY A 66 62.37 26.90 3.49
N ASP A 67 61.17 27.28 3.09
CA ASP A 67 60.95 28.35 2.11
C ASP A 67 61.07 29.71 2.83
N MET A 68 62.20 30.38 2.65
CA MET A 68 62.43 31.73 3.17
C MET A 68 62.00 32.74 2.10
N PRO A 69 61.34 33.86 2.46
CA PRO A 69 61.00 34.88 1.48
C PRO A 69 62.29 35.34 0.78
N HIS A 70 62.27 35.35 -0.56
CA HIS A 70 63.37 35.87 -1.35
C HIS A 70 63.43 37.39 -1.12
N VAL A 71 64.20 37.81 -0.11
CA VAL A 71 64.47 39.22 0.17
C VAL A 71 65.49 39.67 -0.88
N TYR A 72 65.04 40.44 -1.86
CA TYR A 72 65.90 41.18 -2.78
C TYR A 72 66.48 42.42 -2.10
#